data_AF-A0A814PXG5-F1
#
_entry.id   AF-A0A814PXG5-F1
#
_cell.length_a   1.000
_cell.length_b   1.000
_cell.length_c   1.000
_cell.angle_alpha   90.00
_cell.angle_beta   90.00
_cell.angle_gamma   90.00
#
_symmetry.space_group_name_H-M   'P 1'
#
loop_
_entity.id
_entity.type
_entity.pdbx_description
1 polymer ?
#
loop_
_entity_poly.entity_id
_entity_poly.type
_entity_poly.pdbx_seq_one_letter_code
_entity_poly.pdbx_strand_id
1 'polypeptide(L)'
;MCIACGDVSGRQVTCYGCQQSFCWTHLKDHQNDIEKQMDALAENYERLKGDRQEDCCHHHQQQLFRQIDQWEKDSIVKIQQTADTARADLRSFIKQSEDHMKILMENLGEEIKKSRQLNNYSEIDINQWIEQLENIHSQIQTSFNIQIEDDEQASSITLIKIKQNAKHSLDNNEQRVKRSRNETNNDFSVATTINHHVNIDRFDKVLGKSKLYEENLVAINDIDSRSCISGANSYSNGRHSVTFSVENVYQTGWSCFFGTMTSNESMQDDVSKMVSVYGVWSSGYQVQCGKRSGSCGKRRWNICDDVTLTFDCDNKQLRIENKRINWCQVFNIDLHSCPFPWKFMTIIKGCQLRIKNLLL
;
A
#
# COMPACT_ATOMS: atom_id res chain seq x y z
N MET A 1 65.08 15.33 -5.93
CA MET A 1 65.52 13.97 -6.31
C MET A 1 64.54 13.44 -7.35
N CYS A 2 65.00 12.79 -8.43
CA CYS A 2 64.08 12.16 -9.38
C CYS A 2 63.35 10.99 -8.71
N ILE A 3 62.01 10.99 -8.73
CA ILE A 3 61.22 9.96 -8.04
C ILE A 3 61.40 8.55 -8.65
N ALA A 4 61.68 8.48 -9.96
CA ALA A 4 61.79 7.20 -10.67
C ALA A 4 63.16 6.52 -10.53
N CYS A 5 64.27 7.27 -10.44
CA CYS A 5 65.62 6.70 -10.40
C CYS A 5 66.46 7.11 -9.20
N GLY A 6 65.98 8.00 -8.33
CA GLY A 6 66.71 8.46 -7.14
C GLY A 6 67.89 9.40 -7.42
N ASP A 7 68.17 9.73 -8.69
CA ASP A 7 69.33 10.55 -9.03
C ASP A 7 69.10 12.04 -8.67
N VAL A 8 70.15 12.68 -8.19
CA VAL A 8 70.24 14.09 -7.82
C VAL A 8 71.08 14.90 -8.83
N SER A 9 71.76 14.20 -9.73
CA SER A 9 72.74 14.74 -10.68
C SER A 9 72.06 15.16 -11.98
N GLY A 10 71.42 16.33 -11.99
CA GLY A 10 70.81 16.89 -13.20
C GLY A 10 69.69 17.89 -12.93
N ARG A 11 69.27 18.60 -13.97
CA ARG A 11 68.15 19.57 -13.89
C ARG A 11 66.84 18.80 -13.65
N GLN A 12 66.26 18.96 -12.47
CA GLN A 12 64.99 18.34 -12.10
C GLN A 12 63.81 19.22 -12.50
N VAL A 13 62.76 18.59 -13.01
CA VAL A 13 61.52 19.25 -13.41
C VAL A 13 60.38 18.65 -12.59
N THR A 14 59.60 19.49 -11.94
CA THR A 14 58.44 19.09 -11.14
C THR A 14 57.18 19.15 -11.99
N CYS A 15 56.43 18.05 -12.04
CA CYS A 15 55.13 18.02 -12.67
C CYS A 15 54.10 18.66 -11.71
N TYR A 16 53.38 19.69 -12.17
CA TYR A 16 52.37 20.37 -11.35
C TYR A 16 51.15 19.49 -11.03
N GLY A 17 50.82 18.53 -11.90
CA GLY A 17 49.67 17.66 -11.74
C GLY A 17 49.83 16.65 -10.60
N CYS A 18 50.95 15.91 -10.57
CA CYS A 18 51.22 14.90 -9.55
C CYS A 18 52.17 15.38 -8.43
N GLN A 19 52.70 16.61 -8.53
CA GLN A 19 53.66 17.22 -7.60
C GLN A 19 54.97 16.42 -7.43
N GLN A 20 55.28 15.51 -8.35
CA GLN A 20 56.50 14.71 -8.33
C GLN A 20 57.60 15.34 -9.20
N SER A 21 58.85 15.14 -8.81
CA SER A 21 60.02 15.65 -9.52
C SER A 21 60.70 14.55 -10.32
N PHE A 22 61.00 14.83 -11.59
CA PHE A 22 61.58 13.88 -12.53
C PHE A 22 62.85 14.46 -13.17
N CYS A 23 63.76 13.61 -13.61
CA CYS A 23 64.77 13.99 -14.60
C CYS A 23 64.13 14.00 -15.99
N TRP A 24 64.77 14.63 -16.97
CA TRP A 24 64.24 14.79 -18.33
C TRP A 24 63.79 13.47 -18.99
N THR A 25 64.52 12.37 -18.76
CA THR A 25 64.17 11.06 -19.32
C THR A 25 62.88 10.53 -18.71
N HIS A 26 62.77 10.51 -17.38
CA HIS A 26 61.56 10.02 -16.69
C HIS A 26 60.37 11.00 -16.77
N LEU A 27 60.61 12.27 -17.09
CA LEU A 27 59.54 13.21 -17.42
C LEU A 27 58.83 12.80 -18.72
N LYS A 28 59.58 12.32 -19.71
CA LYS A 28 59.02 11.82 -20.97
C LYS A 28 58.22 10.54 -20.76
N ASP A 29 58.72 9.63 -19.92
CA ASP A 29 57.97 8.43 -19.54
C ASP A 29 56.67 8.78 -18.80
N HIS A 30 56.73 9.75 -17.89
CA HIS A 30 55.55 10.26 -17.20
C HIS A 30 54.52 10.88 -18.16
N GLN A 31 54.98 11.63 -19.17
CA GLN A 31 54.10 12.18 -20.21
C GLN A 31 53.44 11.09 -21.05
N ASN A 32 54.20 10.06 -21.45
CA ASN A 32 53.65 8.92 -22.18
C ASN A 32 52.58 8.17 -21.35
N ASP A 33 52.74 8.08 -20.03
CA ASP A 33 51.75 7.44 -19.15
C ASP A 33 50.47 8.29 -19.00
N ILE A 34 50.57 9.61 -19.09
CA ILE A 34 49.40 10.50 -19.14
C ILE A 34 48.65 10.32 -20.47
N GLU A 35 49.37 10.22 -21.60
CA GLU A 35 48.76 9.96 -22.91
C GLU A 35 47.97 8.64 -22.91
N LYS A 36 48.54 7.56 -22.36
CA LYS A 36 47.82 6.28 -22.19
C LYS A 36 46.55 6.42 -21.35
N GLN A 37 46.57 7.25 -20.29
CA GLN A 37 45.38 7.49 -19.46
C GLN A 37 44.30 8.24 -20.23
N MET A 38 44.68 9.19 -21.09
CA MET A 38 43.75 9.92 -21.95
C MET A 38 43.13 9.03 -23.02
N ASP A 39 43.90 8.14 -23.63
CA ASP A 39 43.39 7.16 -24.60
C ASP A 39 42.39 6.20 -23.92
N ALA A 40 42.72 5.69 -22.73
CA ALA A 40 41.81 4.85 -21.95
C ALA A 40 40.51 5.58 -21.54
N LEU A 41 40.58 6.88 -21.27
CA LEU A 41 39.40 7.70 -21.00
C LEU A 41 38.52 7.86 -22.25
N ALA A 42 39.13 8.11 -23.41
CA ALA A 42 38.43 8.23 -24.68
C ALA A 42 37.72 6.93 -25.08
N GLU A 43 38.41 5.78 -24.92
CA GLU A 43 37.81 4.45 -25.14
C GLU A 43 36.63 4.18 -24.20
N ASN A 44 36.74 4.53 -22.92
CA ASN A 44 35.64 4.38 -21.97
C ASN A 44 34.46 5.28 -22.31
N TYR A 45 34.69 6.51 -22.79
CA TYR A 45 33.64 7.41 -23.23
C TYR A 45 32.87 6.86 -24.44
N GLU A 46 33.57 6.38 -25.48
CA GLU A 46 32.92 5.79 -26.64
C GLU A 46 32.17 4.49 -26.29
N ARG A 47 32.69 3.68 -25.36
CA ARG A 47 31.97 2.51 -24.82
C ARG A 47 30.68 2.92 -24.11
N LEU A 48 30.73 3.89 -23.20
CA LEU A 48 29.55 4.39 -22.48
C LEU A 48 28.50 5.00 -23.42
N LYS A 49 28.94 5.61 -24.51
CA LYS A 49 28.08 6.17 -25.55
C LYS A 49 27.40 5.07 -26.37
N GLY A 50 28.13 4.01 -26.73
CA GLY A 50 27.58 2.82 -27.39
C GLY A 50 26.58 2.05 -26.53
N ASP A 51 26.91 1.82 -25.25
CA ASP A 51 26.04 1.10 -24.28
C ASP A 51 24.69 1.79 -24.07
N ARG A 52 24.61 3.11 -24.28
CA ARG A 52 23.38 3.91 -24.16
C ARG A 52 22.38 3.68 -25.29
N GLN A 53 22.83 3.19 -26.44
CA GLN A 53 22.08 3.31 -27.69
C GLN A 53 21.38 2.02 -28.14
N GLU A 54 21.80 0.82 -27.69
CA GLU A 54 21.26 -0.41 -28.29
C GLU A 54 20.45 -1.36 -27.38
N ASP A 55 20.80 -1.70 -26.13
CA ASP A 55 20.17 -2.90 -25.53
C ASP A 55 19.36 -2.73 -24.23
N CYS A 56 19.73 -1.84 -23.31
CA CYS A 56 19.13 -1.85 -21.96
C CYS A 56 17.91 -0.94 -21.80
N CYS A 57 17.89 0.21 -22.48
CA CYS A 57 16.83 1.21 -22.33
C CYS A 57 15.54 0.82 -23.08
N HIS A 58 15.69 0.22 -24.25
CA HIS A 58 14.58 -0.21 -25.10
C HIS A 58 13.82 -1.39 -24.49
N HIS A 59 14.54 -2.37 -23.91
CA HIS A 59 13.91 -3.50 -23.22
C HIS A 59 13.10 -3.06 -21.99
N HIS A 60 13.65 -2.15 -21.17
CA HIS A 60 12.95 -1.62 -20.01
C HIS A 60 11.70 -0.82 -20.41
N GLN A 61 11.80 0.01 -21.45
CA GLN A 61 10.66 0.76 -21.99
C GLN A 61 9.56 -0.17 -22.51
N GLN A 62 9.92 -1.22 -23.25
CA GLN A 62 8.96 -2.23 -23.71
C GLN A 62 8.28 -2.95 -22.53
N GLN A 63 8.99 -3.23 -21.44
CA GLN A 63 8.41 -3.84 -20.25
C GLN A 63 7.40 -2.92 -19.55
N LEU A 64 7.65 -1.61 -19.52
CA LEU A 64 6.71 -0.63 -18.96
C LEU A 64 5.43 -0.54 -19.80
N PHE A 65 5.56 -0.48 -21.13
CA PHE A 65 4.39 -0.49 -22.02
C PHE A 65 3.56 -1.77 -21.88
N ARG A 66 4.20 -2.95 -21.81
CA ARG A 66 3.47 -4.21 -21.59
C ARG A 66 2.67 -4.21 -20.29
N GLN A 67 3.15 -3.56 -19.23
CA GLN A 67 2.41 -3.44 -17.97
C GLN A 67 1.17 -2.55 -18.12
N ILE A 68 1.28 -1.46 -18.89
CA ILE A 68 0.14 -0.58 -19.20
C ILE A 68 -0.89 -1.34 -20.06
N ASP A 69 -0.44 -2.03 -21.11
CA ASP A 69 -1.32 -2.81 -21.99
C ASP A 69 -2.04 -3.93 -21.22
N GLN A 70 -1.34 -4.59 -20.30
CA GLN A 70 -1.92 -5.64 -19.46
C GLN A 70 -2.96 -5.05 -18.51
N TRP A 71 -2.63 -3.94 -17.85
CA TRP A 71 -3.56 -3.23 -16.98
C TRP A 71 -4.83 -2.79 -17.71
N GLU A 72 -4.70 -2.27 -18.93
CA GLU A 72 -5.83 -1.84 -19.76
C GLU A 72 -6.75 -3.02 -20.07
N LYS A 73 -6.18 -4.14 -20.54
CA LYS A 73 -6.94 -5.37 -20.83
C LYS A 73 -7.67 -5.89 -19.61
N ASP A 74 -6.98 -5.98 -18.47
CA ASP A 74 -7.55 -6.49 -17.22
C ASP A 74 -8.68 -5.57 -16.72
N SER A 75 -8.52 -4.25 -16.89
CA SER A 75 -9.54 -3.27 -16.49
C SER A 75 -10.79 -3.37 -17.36
N ILE A 76 -10.65 -3.51 -18.68
CA ILE A 76 -11.78 -3.71 -19.60
C ILE A 76 -12.56 -4.99 -19.24
N VAL A 77 -11.86 -6.09 -18.98
CA VAL A 77 -12.49 -7.36 -18.60
C VAL A 77 -13.28 -7.21 -17.31
N LYS A 78 -12.72 -6.55 -16.29
CA LYS A 78 -13.43 -6.32 -15.03
C LYS A 78 -14.68 -5.47 -15.21
N ILE A 79 -14.61 -4.39 -15.98
CA ILE A 79 -15.77 -3.54 -16.28
C ILE A 79 -16.87 -4.34 -16.94
N GLN A 80 -16.51 -5.17 -17.93
CA GLN A 80 -17.47 -6.01 -18.63
C GLN A 80 -18.11 -7.04 -17.70
N GLN A 81 -17.30 -7.71 -16.87
CA GLN A 81 -17.80 -8.67 -15.87
C GLN A 81 -18.77 -8.02 -14.88
N THR A 82 -18.40 -6.88 -14.29
CA THR A 82 -19.28 -6.16 -13.35
C THR A 82 -20.58 -5.74 -14.03
N ALA A 83 -20.52 -5.23 -15.27
CA ALA A 83 -21.71 -4.86 -16.02
C ALA A 83 -22.61 -6.07 -16.35
N ASP A 84 -22.02 -7.22 -16.66
CA ASP A 84 -22.78 -8.44 -16.96
C ASP A 84 -23.41 -9.05 -15.72
N THR A 85 -22.74 -9.00 -14.57
CA THR A 85 -23.33 -9.36 -13.27
C THR A 85 -24.51 -8.43 -12.95
N ALA A 86 -24.34 -7.11 -13.03
CA ALA A 86 -25.42 -6.16 -12.77
C ALA A 86 -26.64 -6.38 -13.70
N ARG A 87 -26.40 -6.67 -14.98
CA ARG A 87 -27.47 -7.02 -15.93
C ARG A 87 -28.16 -8.33 -15.56
N ALA A 88 -27.42 -9.34 -15.10
CA ALA A 88 -27.98 -10.62 -14.68
C ALA A 88 -28.83 -10.45 -13.42
N ASP A 89 -28.36 -9.67 -12.44
CA ASP A 89 -29.08 -9.39 -11.20
C ASP A 89 -30.37 -8.63 -11.48
N LEU A 90 -30.33 -7.60 -12.33
CA LEU A 90 -31.51 -6.86 -12.75
C LEU A 90 -32.54 -7.76 -13.44
N ARG A 91 -32.10 -8.62 -14.36
CA ARG A 91 -32.99 -9.60 -15.02
C ARG A 91 -33.62 -10.57 -14.01
N SER A 92 -32.84 -11.03 -13.04
CA SER A 92 -33.33 -11.92 -11.99
C SER A 92 -34.40 -11.25 -11.13
N PHE A 93 -34.17 -9.99 -10.73
CA PHE A 93 -35.12 -9.22 -9.95
C PHE A 93 -36.44 -8.99 -10.69
N ILE A 94 -36.36 -8.55 -11.96
CA ILE A 94 -37.54 -8.36 -12.82
C ILE A 94 -38.33 -9.67 -12.94
N LYS A 95 -37.64 -10.77 -13.25
CA LYS A 95 -38.29 -12.08 -13.41
C LYS A 95 -38.95 -12.56 -12.13
N GLN A 96 -38.29 -12.40 -10.99
CA GLN A 96 -38.85 -12.78 -9.69
C GLN A 96 -40.10 -11.97 -9.36
N SER A 97 -40.10 -10.68 -9.68
CA SER A 97 -41.28 -9.83 -9.52
C SER A 97 -42.43 -10.28 -10.43
N GLU A 98 -42.16 -10.55 -11.71
CA GLU A 98 -43.16 -11.08 -12.65
C GLU A 98 -43.77 -12.40 -12.19
N ASP A 99 -42.91 -13.35 -11.78
CA ASP A 99 -43.35 -14.67 -11.29
C ASP A 99 -44.21 -14.54 -10.03
N HIS A 100 -43.82 -13.67 -9.08
CA HIS A 100 -44.59 -13.42 -7.87
C HIS A 100 -45.97 -12.82 -8.18
N MET A 101 -46.04 -11.82 -9.07
CA MET A 101 -47.30 -11.19 -9.49
C MET A 101 -48.22 -12.19 -10.18
N LYS A 102 -47.67 -13.06 -11.03
CA LYS A 102 -48.42 -14.11 -11.71
C LYS A 102 -49.07 -15.08 -10.72
N ILE A 103 -48.33 -15.53 -9.71
CA ILE A 103 -48.83 -16.43 -8.67
C ILE A 103 -49.99 -15.77 -7.89
N LEU A 104 -49.84 -14.50 -7.50
CA LEU A 104 -50.91 -13.77 -6.79
C LEU A 104 -52.19 -13.67 -7.64
N MET A 105 -52.05 -13.33 -8.93
CA MET A 105 -53.20 -13.25 -9.84
C MET A 105 -53.86 -14.61 -10.09
N GLU A 106 -53.08 -15.68 -10.25
CA GLU A 106 -53.61 -17.04 -10.44
C GLU A 106 -54.37 -17.53 -9.21
N ASN A 107 -53.83 -17.32 -8.01
CA ASN A 107 -54.47 -17.71 -6.75
C ASN A 107 -55.80 -16.97 -6.55
N LEU A 108 -55.81 -15.64 -6.73
CA LEU A 108 -57.02 -14.85 -6.62
C LEU A 108 -58.08 -15.28 -7.66
N GLY A 109 -57.64 -15.54 -8.89
CA GLY A 109 -58.52 -16.04 -9.96
C GLY A 109 -59.13 -17.41 -9.64
N GLU A 110 -58.35 -18.32 -9.04
CA GLU A 110 -58.81 -19.62 -8.56
C GLU A 110 -59.84 -19.50 -7.42
N GLU A 111 -59.58 -18.64 -6.44
CA GLU A 111 -60.49 -18.41 -5.30
C GLU A 111 -61.84 -17.85 -5.75
N ILE A 112 -61.83 -16.83 -6.63
CA ILE A 112 -63.05 -16.24 -7.19
C ILE A 112 -63.83 -17.29 -8.00
N LYS A 113 -63.14 -18.09 -8.84
CA LYS A 113 -63.79 -19.14 -9.64
C LYS A 113 -64.43 -20.21 -8.76
N LYS A 114 -63.72 -20.71 -7.75
CA LYS A 114 -64.23 -21.75 -6.82
C LYS A 114 -65.45 -21.25 -6.05
N SER A 115 -65.37 -20.05 -5.50
CA SER A 115 -66.48 -19.46 -4.72
C SER A 115 -67.71 -19.22 -5.59
N ARG A 116 -67.53 -18.79 -6.84
CA ARG A 116 -68.62 -18.65 -7.81
C ARG A 116 -69.25 -19.99 -8.20
N GLN A 117 -68.45 -21.03 -8.42
CA GLN A 117 -68.95 -22.38 -8.75
C GLN A 117 -69.74 -22.99 -7.60
N LEU A 118 -69.29 -22.78 -6.37
CA LEU A 118 -69.96 -23.25 -5.15
C LEU A 118 -71.11 -22.35 -4.71
N ASN A 119 -71.31 -21.21 -5.40
CA ASN A 119 -72.27 -20.16 -5.04
C ASN A 119 -72.13 -19.72 -3.57
N ASN A 120 -70.90 -19.79 -3.05
CA ASN A 120 -70.55 -19.54 -1.65
C ASN A 120 -69.70 -18.28 -1.57
N TYR A 121 -70.35 -17.13 -1.65
CA TYR A 121 -69.73 -15.83 -1.51
C TYR A 121 -70.71 -14.87 -0.82
N SER A 122 -70.14 -13.94 -0.06
CA SER A 122 -70.83 -12.86 0.61
C SER A 122 -70.30 -11.51 0.11
N GLU A 123 -70.97 -10.43 0.50
CA GLU A 123 -70.50 -9.07 0.24
C GLU A 123 -69.12 -8.81 0.88
N ILE A 124 -68.80 -9.50 1.99
CA ILE A 124 -67.49 -9.44 2.65
C ILE A 124 -66.41 -10.04 1.74
N ASP A 125 -66.66 -11.20 1.15
CA ASP A 125 -65.70 -11.88 0.28
C ASP A 125 -65.45 -11.06 -1.01
N ILE A 126 -66.50 -10.45 -1.56
CA ILE A 126 -66.40 -9.56 -2.73
C ILE A 126 -65.53 -8.34 -2.41
N ASN A 127 -65.78 -7.68 -1.27
CA ASN A 127 -64.99 -6.52 -0.86
C ASN A 127 -63.53 -6.89 -0.60
N GLN A 128 -63.26 -8.07 -0.02
CA GLN A 128 -61.90 -8.58 0.16
C GLN A 128 -61.18 -8.81 -1.18
N TRP A 129 -61.85 -9.40 -2.18
CA TRP A 129 -61.22 -9.59 -3.50
C TRP A 129 -60.99 -8.27 -4.23
N ILE A 130 -61.86 -7.26 -4.06
CA ILE A 130 -61.64 -5.91 -4.60
C ILE A 130 -60.39 -5.29 -3.96
N GLU A 131 -60.26 -5.36 -2.64
CA GLU A 131 -59.10 -4.84 -1.92
C GLU A 131 -57.80 -5.56 -2.34
N GLN A 132 -57.85 -6.88 -2.55
CA GLN A 132 -56.71 -7.66 -3.05
C GLN A 132 -56.34 -7.28 -4.48
N LEU A 133 -57.32 -7.01 -5.36
CA LEU A 133 -57.06 -6.53 -6.73
C LEU A 133 -56.39 -5.15 -6.72
N GLU A 134 -56.85 -4.23 -5.88
CA GLU A 134 -56.26 -2.90 -5.73
C GLU A 134 -54.82 -3.00 -5.18
N ASN A 135 -54.59 -3.91 -4.22
CA ASN A 135 -53.26 -4.17 -3.69
C ASN A 135 -52.32 -4.73 -4.76
N ILE A 136 -52.72 -5.76 -5.50
CA ILE A 136 -51.92 -6.32 -6.61
C ILE A 136 -51.63 -5.24 -7.65
N HIS A 137 -52.62 -4.41 -8.00
CA HIS A 137 -52.44 -3.30 -8.93
C HIS A 137 -51.41 -2.28 -8.42
N SER A 138 -51.45 -1.92 -7.14
CA SER A 138 -50.44 -1.04 -6.53
C SER A 138 -49.04 -1.66 -6.49
N GLN A 139 -48.94 -2.97 -6.28
CA GLN A 139 -47.67 -3.69 -6.30
C GLN A 139 -47.06 -3.71 -7.70
N ILE A 140 -47.84 -3.92 -8.76
CA ILE A 140 -47.38 -3.82 -10.16
C ILE A 140 -46.79 -2.44 -10.46
N GLN A 141 -47.40 -1.38 -9.94
CA GLN A 141 -46.93 -0.02 -10.17
C GLN A 141 -45.64 0.33 -9.39
N THR A 142 -45.41 -0.32 -8.25
CA THR A 142 -44.27 -0.02 -7.36
C THR A 142 -43.10 -0.98 -7.54
N SER A 143 -43.32 -2.19 -8.04
CA SER A 143 -42.32 -3.26 -8.14
C SER A 143 -41.18 -2.98 -9.13
N PHE A 144 -41.34 -2.00 -10.02
CA PHE A 144 -40.32 -1.57 -10.96
C PHE A 144 -39.56 -0.31 -10.53
N ASN A 145 -39.69 0.12 -9.28
CA ASN A 145 -38.94 1.27 -8.76
C ASN A 145 -37.49 0.89 -8.40
N ILE A 146 -36.75 0.42 -9.40
CA ILE A 146 -35.34 0.02 -9.29
C ILE A 146 -34.48 1.25 -9.55
N GLN A 147 -33.63 1.60 -8.61
CA GLN A 147 -32.64 2.67 -8.77
C GLN A 147 -31.28 2.05 -9.05
N ILE A 148 -30.58 2.59 -10.05
CA ILE A 148 -29.17 2.32 -10.26
C ILE A 148 -28.43 3.31 -9.38
N GLU A 149 -27.78 2.81 -8.35
CA GLU A 149 -26.92 3.59 -7.46
C GLU A 149 -25.47 3.36 -7.86
N ASP A 150 -24.71 4.46 -7.97
CA ASP A 150 -23.27 4.37 -8.17
C ASP A 150 -22.62 3.94 -6.85
N ASP A 151 -22.03 2.75 -6.85
CA ASP A 151 -21.20 2.32 -5.73
C ASP A 151 -19.83 3.01 -5.82
N GLU A 152 -19.74 4.24 -5.29
CA GLU A 152 -18.51 5.03 -5.22
C GLU A 152 -17.39 4.35 -4.41
N GLN A 153 -17.73 3.33 -3.61
CA GLN A 153 -16.82 2.63 -2.69
C GLN A 153 -16.23 1.36 -3.33
N ALA A 154 -16.94 0.72 -4.27
CA ALA A 154 -16.53 -0.49 -4.97
C ALA A 154 -15.93 -0.23 -6.37
N SER A 155 -15.00 0.73 -6.49
CA SER A 155 -14.26 0.95 -7.74
C SER A 155 -13.52 -0.33 -8.16
N SER A 156 -14.12 -1.08 -9.10
CA SER A 156 -13.60 -2.35 -9.63
C SER A 156 -12.32 -2.17 -10.47
N ILE A 157 -12.00 -0.92 -10.80
CA ILE A 157 -10.87 -0.53 -11.63
C ILE A 157 -9.81 0.14 -10.76
N THR A 158 -8.62 -0.44 -10.74
CA THR A 158 -7.43 0.18 -10.13
C THR A 158 -6.87 1.22 -11.10
N LEU A 159 -6.66 2.47 -10.70
CA LEU A 159 -6.00 3.48 -11.58
C LEU A 159 -4.47 3.33 -11.53
N ILE A 160 -3.80 3.47 -12.69
CA ILE A 160 -2.33 3.48 -12.77
C ILE A 160 -1.78 4.91 -12.79
N LYS A 161 -0.64 5.12 -12.13
CA LYS A 161 0.09 6.40 -12.12
C LYS A 161 1.57 6.19 -12.42
N ILE A 162 2.10 6.95 -13.36
CA ILE A 162 3.53 6.97 -13.66
C ILE A 162 4.23 7.88 -12.64
N LYS A 163 5.18 7.34 -11.88
CA LYS A 163 6.04 8.11 -10.96
C LYS A 163 7.44 8.23 -11.56
N GLN A 164 7.90 9.45 -11.84
CA GLN A 164 9.30 9.71 -12.14
C GLN A 164 10.07 9.84 -10.82
N ASN A 165 11.04 8.96 -10.60
CA ASN A 165 11.98 9.12 -9.50
C ASN A 165 12.96 10.24 -9.84
N ALA A 166 12.62 11.48 -9.46
CA ALA A 166 13.55 12.60 -9.57
C ALA A 166 14.73 12.39 -8.60
N LYS A 167 15.80 11.76 -9.10
CA LYS A 167 17.16 11.90 -8.55
C LYS A 167 18.04 12.55 -9.60
N HIS A 168 17.90 13.86 -9.76
CA HIS A 168 18.93 14.74 -10.30
C HIS A 168 18.64 16.17 -9.83
N SER A 169 18.97 16.48 -8.58
CA SER A 169 19.32 17.85 -8.22
C SER A 169 20.76 18.07 -8.66
N LEU A 170 20.94 18.61 -9.87
CA LEU A 170 22.07 19.47 -10.14
C LEU A 170 21.75 20.78 -9.42
N ASP A 171 22.32 20.96 -8.24
CA ASP A 171 22.40 22.27 -7.61
C ASP A 171 23.75 22.37 -6.90
N ASN A 172 24.70 23.02 -7.59
CA ASN A 172 25.74 23.79 -6.94
C ASN A 172 26.02 25.02 -7.80
N ASN A 173 25.89 26.17 -7.14
CA ASN A 173 26.24 27.52 -7.56
C ASN A 173 25.29 28.23 -8.52
N GLU A 174 24.37 29.00 -7.93
CA GLU A 174 24.52 30.46 -8.02
C GLU A 174 23.98 31.16 -6.77
N GLN A 175 24.83 32.05 -6.25
CA GLN A 175 24.61 32.85 -5.05
C GLN A 175 23.66 34.02 -5.33
N ARG A 176 22.79 34.29 -4.33
CA ARG A 176 22.61 35.61 -3.71
C ARG A 176 21.90 36.70 -4.53
N VAL A 177 20.62 36.92 -4.22
CA VAL A 177 20.12 38.26 -3.84
C VAL A 177 19.10 38.12 -2.72
N LYS A 178 19.45 38.65 -1.55
CA LYS A 178 18.51 38.97 -0.45
C LYS A 178 17.61 40.11 -0.91
N ARG A 179 16.29 39.99 -0.73
CA ARG A 179 15.46 41.15 -0.34
C ARG A 179 14.24 40.69 0.46
N SER A 180 14.17 41.27 1.64
CA SER A 180 13.12 41.20 2.65
C SER A 180 11.79 41.73 2.14
N ARG A 181 10.68 41.13 2.58
CA ARG A 181 9.54 41.89 3.11
C ARG A 181 8.64 41.02 4.00
N ASN A 182 8.37 41.56 5.19
CA ASN A 182 7.37 41.14 6.16
C ASN A 182 5.95 41.47 5.66
N GLU A 183 4.95 40.80 6.24
CA GLU A 183 3.62 41.28 6.71
C GLU A 183 2.65 40.06 6.74
N THR A 184 2.36 39.48 7.92
CA THR A 184 1.31 39.80 8.93
C THR A 184 -0.13 39.42 8.57
N ASN A 185 -0.65 38.52 9.42
CA ASN A 185 -1.96 38.47 10.09
C ASN A 185 -3.24 37.95 9.39
N ASN A 186 -3.87 37.04 10.17
CA ASN A 186 -5.31 36.86 10.42
C ASN A 186 -6.22 36.47 9.23
N ASP A 187 -7.31 35.72 9.37
CA ASP A 187 -8.06 35.21 10.51
C ASP A 187 -8.99 34.07 10.02
N PHE A 188 -9.43 33.23 10.95
CA PHE A 188 -10.78 32.66 11.08
C PHE A 188 -11.54 32.09 9.86
N SER A 189 -11.85 30.78 9.89
CA SER A 189 -13.23 30.33 10.13
C SER A 189 -13.33 28.82 10.30
N VAL A 190 -14.02 28.44 11.37
CA VAL A 190 -14.50 27.12 11.75
C VAL A 190 -15.60 26.66 10.80
N ALA A 191 -15.51 25.44 10.29
CA ALA A 191 -16.65 24.67 9.80
C ALA A 191 -16.48 23.22 10.27
N THR A 192 -17.14 22.90 11.37
CA THR A 192 -17.25 21.54 11.91
C THR A 192 -18.30 20.80 11.09
N THR A 193 -17.89 20.23 9.97
CA THR A 193 -18.68 19.22 9.25
C THR A 193 -18.41 17.89 9.93
N ILE A 194 -19.46 17.24 10.44
CA ILE A 194 -19.41 15.88 10.96
C ILE A 194 -19.22 14.96 9.75
N ASN A 195 -17.99 14.90 9.25
CA ASN A 195 -17.52 13.88 8.35
C ASN A 195 -17.39 12.61 9.20
N HIS A 196 -18.17 11.59 8.88
CA HIS A 196 -17.83 10.24 9.31
C HIS A 196 -16.61 9.81 8.50
N HIS A 197 -15.46 10.36 8.91
CA HIS A 197 -14.15 10.13 8.32
C HIS A 197 -13.90 8.63 8.45
N VAL A 198 -13.98 7.91 7.32
CA VAL A 198 -13.41 6.56 7.26
C VAL A 198 -11.97 6.73 7.71
N ASN A 199 -11.68 6.18 8.89
CA ASN A 199 -10.46 6.46 9.60
C ASN A 199 -9.38 5.61 8.94
N ILE A 200 -8.85 6.11 7.83
CA ILE A 200 -7.80 5.43 7.07
C ILE A 200 -6.61 5.21 7.99
N ASP A 201 -6.17 3.97 8.08
CA ASP A 201 -5.01 3.62 8.88
C ASP A 201 -3.75 4.26 8.32
N ARG A 202 -3.02 4.92 9.21
CA ARG A 202 -1.80 5.64 8.91
C ARG A 202 -0.80 5.45 10.03
N PHE A 203 0.48 5.59 9.71
CA PHE A 203 1.52 5.71 10.71
C PHE A 203 1.31 7.02 11.49
N ASP A 204 1.69 7.02 12.77
CA ASP A 204 1.52 8.18 13.66
C ASP A 204 2.81 8.45 14.42
N LYS A 205 3.03 7.71 15.52
CA LYS A 205 4.21 7.92 16.36
C LYS A 205 5.38 7.11 15.82
N VAL A 206 6.51 7.78 15.68
CA VAL A 206 7.80 7.18 15.36
C VAL A 206 8.74 7.34 16.55
N LEU A 207 9.31 6.23 17.00
CA LEU A 207 10.43 6.19 17.93
C LEU A 207 11.66 5.67 17.18
N GLY A 208 12.67 6.51 17.04
CA GLY A 208 13.88 6.22 16.26
C GLY A 208 14.10 7.23 15.15
N LYS A 209 14.66 6.75 14.03
CA LYS A 209 15.17 7.58 12.93
C LYS A 209 14.39 7.40 11.62
N SER A 210 13.34 6.58 11.62
CA SER A 210 12.42 6.46 10.50
C SER A 210 11.77 7.79 10.14
N LYS A 211 11.45 7.95 8.86
CA LYS A 211 10.72 9.11 8.34
C LYS A 211 9.39 8.63 7.74
N LEU A 212 8.34 9.44 7.94
CA LEU A 212 7.02 9.21 7.37
C LEU A 212 6.83 10.08 6.13
N TYR A 213 6.19 9.53 5.10
CA TYR A 213 5.92 10.17 3.82
C TYR A 213 4.49 9.85 3.36
N GLU A 214 4.04 10.55 2.31
CA GLU A 214 2.74 10.34 1.68
C GLU A 214 1.60 10.33 2.71
N GLU A 215 1.46 11.42 3.47
CA GLU A 215 0.43 11.56 4.53
C GLU A 215 0.50 10.45 5.60
N ASN A 216 1.73 10.04 5.93
CA ASN A 216 2.04 8.96 6.86
C ASN A 216 1.55 7.56 6.42
N LEU A 217 1.38 7.33 5.12
CA LEU A 217 1.13 5.99 4.57
C LEU A 217 2.42 5.23 4.29
N VAL A 218 3.57 5.91 4.26
CA VAL A 218 4.87 5.30 3.96
C VAL A 218 5.85 5.59 5.09
N ALA A 219 6.48 4.54 5.61
CA ALA A 219 7.57 4.62 6.56
C ALA A 219 8.88 4.14 5.92
N ILE A 220 9.91 4.97 5.97
CA ILE A 220 11.24 4.65 5.42
C ILE A 220 12.25 4.60 6.56
N ASN A 221 13.04 3.52 6.59
CA ASN A 221 14.25 3.43 7.40
C ASN A 221 15.41 2.94 6.54
N ASP A 222 16.22 3.87 6.06
CA ASP A 222 17.36 3.63 5.16
C ASP A 222 18.70 3.41 5.90
N ILE A 223 18.69 3.49 7.23
CA ILE A 223 19.88 3.35 8.07
C ILE A 223 19.87 2.06 8.90
N ASP A 224 21.04 1.70 9.45
CA ASP A 224 21.27 0.45 10.19
C ASP A 224 20.79 0.51 11.66
N SER A 225 19.69 1.21 11.92
CA SER A 225 19.09 1.31 13.26
C SER A 225 17.62 0.93 13.21
N ARG A 226 17.12 0.23 14.23
CA ARG A 226 15.69 -0.07 14.32
C ARG A 226 14.92 1.21 14.63
N SER A 227 13.71 1.32 14.09
CA SER A 227 12.75 2.34 14.47
C SER A 227 11.41 1.68 14.69
N CYS A 228 10.77 2.03 15.80
CA CYS A 228 9.45 1.58 16.16
C CYS A 228 8.42 2.59 15.66
N ILE A 229 7.33 2.11 15.09
CA ILE A 229 6.27 2.94 14.52
C ILE A 229 4.92 2.36 14.95
N SER A 230 3.98 3.22 15.33
CA SER A 230 2.60 2.82 15.67
C SER A 230 1.57 3.47 14.76
N GLY A 231 0.37 2.88 14.75
CA GLY A 231 -0.78 3.42 14.03
C GLY A 231 -1.48 4.58 14.73
N ALA A 232 -2.09 5.45 13.93
CA ALA A 232 -2.93 6.55 14.44
C ALA A 232 -4.19 6.01 15.13
N ASN A 233 -4.85 5.02 14.53
CA ASN A 233 -6.10 4.48 15.01
C ASN A 233 -5.94 3.55 16.21
N SER A 234 -7.04 3.33 16.91
CA SER A 234 -7.16 2.40 18.01
C SER A 234 -8.42 1.56 17.87
N TYR A 235 -8.34 0.26 18.16
CA TYR A 235 -9.40 -0.71 17.95
C TYR A 235 -9.82 -1.30 19.30
N SER A 236 -11.12 -1.27 19.62
CA SER A 236 -11.64 -1.79 20.90
C SER A 236 -12.81 -2.76 20.73
N ASN A 237 -13.37 -2.87 19.53
CA ASN A 237 -14.51 -3.70 19.18
C ASN A 237 -14.45 -4.05 17.69
N GLY A 238 -15.19 -5.08 17.27
CA GLY A 238 -15.28 -5.45 15.86
C GLY A 238 -14.01 -6.06 15.28
N ARG A 239 -14.02 -6.24 13.96
CA ARG A 239 -12.90 -6.76 13.18
C ARG A 239 -12.33 -5.66 12.27
N HIS A 240 -11.03 -5.42 12.39
CA HIS A 240 -10.30 -4.41 11.61
C HIS A 240 -9.14 -5.05 10.90
N SER A 241 -8.75 -4.55 9.72
CA SER A 241 -7.57 -5.06 9.01
C SER A 241 -6.71 -3.95 8.46
N VAL A 242 -5.39 -4.11 8.58
CA VAL A 242 -4.38 -3.22 8.01
C VAL A 242 -3.38 -4.04 7.22
N THR A 243 -3.19 -3.70 5.96
CA THR A 243 -2.22 -4.38 5.09
C THR A 243 -0.99 -3.53 4.91
N PHE A 244 0.17 -4.17 5.03
CA PHE A 244 1.46 -3.55 4.83
C PHE A 244 2.15 -4.16 3.63
N SER A 245 2.84 -3.35 2.84
CA SER A 245 3.67 -3.78 1.72
C SER A 245 5.11 -3.41 1.96
N VAL A 246 6.02 -4.38 1.85
CA VAL A 246 7.48 -4.14 1.94
C VAL A 246 7.99 -3.73 0.57
N GLU A 247 8.04 -2.43 0.29
CA GLU A 247 8.29 -1.92 -1.07
C GLU A 247 9.77 -1.93 -1.46
N ASN A 248 10.65 -1.55 -0.53
CA ASN A 248 12.09 -1.46 -0.79
C ASN A 248 12.91 -1.97 0.40
N VAL A 249 14.12 -2.44 0.09
CA VAL A 249 15.13 -2.85 1.06
C VAL A 249 16.43 -2.15 0.71
N TYR A 250 17.03 -1.50 1.70
CA TYR A 250 18.24 -0.70 1.51
C TYR A 250 19.50 -1.39 2.02
N GLN A 251 19.36 -2.42 2.87
CA GLN A 251 20.50 -3.03 3.55
C GLN A 251 20.42 -4.56 3.61
N THR A 252 21.59 -5.20 3.54
CA THR A 252 21.75 -6.60 3.91
C THR A 252 21.44 -6.73 5.41
N GLY A 253 20.63 -7.71 5.79
CA GLY A 253 20.17 -7.83 7.18
C GLY A 253 18.96 -6.97 7.58
N TRP A 254 18.22 -6.41 6.61
CA TRP A 254 16.92 -5.79 6.91
C TRP A 254 16.02 -6.71 7.73
N SER A 255 15.20 -6.10 8.58
CA SER A 255 14.22 -6.82 9.39
C SER A 255 13.03 -5.92 9.62
N CYS A 256 11.83 -6.47 9.52
CA CYS A 256 10.64 -5.77 9.94
C CYS A 256 9.88 -6.66 10.97
N PHE A 257 9.10 -6.06 11.85
CA PHE A 257 8.21 -6.70 12.82
C PHE A 257 6.79 -6.20 12.56
N PHE A 258 5.81 -7.08 12.69
CA PHE A 258 4.39 -6.73 12.60
C PHE A 258 3.67 -7.26 13.83
N GLY A 259 2.90 -6.40 14.48
CA GLY A 259 2.20 -6.79 15.69
C GLY A 259 1.18 -5.76 16.18
N THR A 260 0.76 -5.98 17.42
CA THR A 260 -0.13 -5.11 18.17
C THR A 260 0.39 -4.86 19.57
N MET A 261 -0.11 -3.79 20.18
CA MET A 261 0.10 -3.41 21.57
C MET A 261 -1.14 -2.68 22.09
N THR A 262 -1.25 -2.52 23.41
CA THR A 262 -2.27 -1.64 23.98
C THR A 262 -1.93 -0.18 23.67
N SER A 263 -2.96 0.62 23.34
CA SER A 263 -2.85 2.04 23.02
C SER A 263 -2.38 2.89 24.21
N ASN A 264 -2.53 2.37 25.42
CA ASN A 264 -2.17 3.05 26.67
C ASN A 264 -0.69 2.89 27.04
N GLU A 265 0.03 1.95 26.42
CA GLU A 265 1.45 1.73 26.67
C GLU A 265 2.30 2.62 25.77
N SER A 266 3.35 3.24 26.34
CA SER A 266 4.33 4.01 25.57
C SER A 266 5.22 3.06 24.76
N MET A 267 5.45 3.38 23.48
CA MET A 267 6.39 2.64 22.64
C MET A 267 7.79 2.64 23.25
N GLN A 268 8.48 1.51 23.12
CA GLN A 268 9.90 1.36 23.48
C GLN A 268 10.67 0.76 22.30
N ASP A 269 11.98 0.97 22.28
CA ASP A 269 12.87 0.48 21.22
C ASP A 269 13.02 -1.06 21.21
N ASP A 270 12.69 -1.72 22.32
CA ASP A 270 12.79 -3.18 22.45
C ASP A 270 11.45 -3.79 22.83
N VAL A 271 10.84 -4.50 21.88
CA VAL A 271 9.61 -5.29 22.07
C VAL A 271 9.69 -6.28 23.22
N SER A 272 10.89 -6.72 23.62
CA SER A 272 11.01 -7.66 24.73
C SER A 272 10.75 -7.03 26.10
N LYS A 273 10.75 -5.70 26.18
CA LYS A 273 10.44 -4.94 27.39
C LYS A 273 8.96 -4.56 27.50
N MET A 274 8.19 -4.77 26.43
CA MET A 274 6.79 -4.36 26.34
C MET A 274 5.89 -5.57 26.56
N VAL A 275 5.23 -5.61 27.71
CA VAL A 275 4.41 -6.77 28.12
C VAL A 275 3.12 -6.91 27.32
N SER A 276 2.64 -5.83 26.68
CA SER A 276 1.41 -5.88 25.87
C SER A 276 1.65 -6.25 24.40
N VAL A 277 2.89 -6.53 23.98
CA VAL A 277 3.20 -6.76 22.56
C VAL A 277 2.94 -8.20 22.13
N TYR A 278 2.22 -8.32 21.02
CA TYR A 278 2.03 -9.56 20.27
C TYR A 278 2.41 -9.35 18.82
N GLY A 279 3.09 -10.31 18.21
CA GLY A 279 3.39 -10.21 16.78
C GLY A 279 4.49 -11.14 16.33
N VAL A 280 5.05 -10.83 15.17
CA VAL A 280 6.03 -11.68 14.51
C VAL A 280 7.08 -10.84 13.80
N TRP A 281 8.31 -11.35 13.74
CA TRP A 281 9.42 -10.80 12.98
C TRP A 281 9.51 -11.43 11.59
N SER A 282 10.16 -10.74 10.65
CA SER A 282 10.41 -11.25 9.30
C SER A 282 11.24 -12.52 9.26
N SER A 283 12.02 -12.80 10.31
CA SER A 283 12.76 -14.05 10.51
C SER A 283 11.92 -15.20 11.08
N GLY A 284 10.65 -14.94 11.42
CA GLY A 284 9.72 -15.92 11.97
C GLY A 284 9.64 -15.99 13.49
N TYR A 285 10.47 -15.22 14.22
CA TYR A 285 10.34 -15.11 15.68
C TYR A 285 8.99 -14.51 16.07
N GLN A 286 8.33 -15.15 17.01
CA GLN A 286 7.07 -14.68 17.56
C GLN A 286 7.33 -13.91 18.86
N VAL A 287 6.49 -12.94 19.14
CA VAL A 287 6.45 -12.22 20.41
C VAL A 287 5.06 -12.39 20.97
N GLN A 288 4.95 -12.86 22.20
CA GLN A 288 3.69 -13.03 22.92
C GLN A 288 3.88 -12.52 24.35
N CYS A 289 3.08 -11.53 24.77
CA CYS A 289 3.24 -10.84 26.05
C CYS A 289 4.68 -10.30 26.26
N GLY A 290 5.30 -9.76 25.22
CA GLY A 290 6.71 -9.32 25.26
C GLY A 290 7.75 -10.45 25.29
N LYS A 291 7.36 -11.71 25.45
CA LYS A 291 8.29 -12.84 25.44
C LYS A 291 8.53 -13.33 24.02
N ARG A 292 9.79 -13.52 23.65
CA ARG A 292 10.17 -14.08 22.34
C ARG A 292 10.04 -15.60 22.37
N SER A 293 9.42 -16.16 21.34
CA SER A 293 9.31 -17.60 21.13
C SER A 293 9.56 -17.96 19.66
N GLY A 294 9.85 -19.23 19.41
CA GLY A 294 10.15 -19.77 18.08
C GLY A 294 11.65 -19.82 17.74
N SER A 295 11.99 -20.68 16.78
CA SER A 295 13.34 -20.81 16.24
C SER A 295 13.56 -19.83 15.08
N CYS A 296 14.82 -19.41 14.89
CA CYS A 296 15.21 -18.63 13.72
C CYS A 296 14.97 -19.48 12.47
N GLY A 297 13.97 -19.14 11.67
CA GLY A 297 13.68 -19.81 10.41
C GLY A 297 14.30 -19.09 9.21
N LYS A 298 14.11 -19.66 8.02
CA LYS A 298 14.27 -18.90 6.77
C LYS A 298 13.36 -17.66 6.83
N ARG A 299 13.85 -16.52 6.31
CA ARG A 299 13.05 -15.28 6.21
C ARG A 299 11.69 -15.59 5.59
N ARG A 300 10.63 -15.14 6.26
CA ARG A 300 9.25 -15.36 5.84
C ARG A 300 8.78 -14.31 4.84
N TRP A 301 9.43 -13.15 4.77
CA TRP A 301 8.99 -12.06 3.91
C TRP A 301 10.09 -11.62 2.95
N ASN A 302 9.67 -11.35 1.72
CA ASN A 302 10.48 -10.76 0.67
C ASN A 302 9.99 -9.35 0.32
N ILE A 303 10.77 -8.66 -0.50
CA ILE A 303 10.35 -7.41 -1.14
C ILE A 303 9.08 -7.70 -1.97
N CYS A 304 8.15 -6.75 -1.99
CA CYS A 304 6.83 -6.82 -2.59
C CYS A 304 5.84 -7.78 -1.91
N ASP A 305 6.16 -8.29 -0.71
CA ASP A 305 5.19 -9.05 0.07
C ASP A 305 4.18 -8.13 0.73
N ASP A 306 2.91 -8.53 0.65
CA ASP A 306 1.82 -7.95 1.41
C ASP A 306 1.58 -8.78 2.68
N VAL A 307 1.62 -8.10 3.82
CA VAL A 307 1.34 -8.67 5.14
C VAL A 307 0.12 -7.98 5.72
N THR A 308 -0.94 -8.75 5.97
CA THR A 308 -2.19 -8.24 6.55
C THR A 308 -2.26 -8.58 8.02
N LEU A 309 -2.54 -7.58 8.86
CA LEU A 309 -2.86 -7.72 10.27
C LEU A 309 -4.36 -7.55 10.41
N THR A 310 -5.03 -8.55 10.98
CA THR A 310 -6.45 -8.49 11.31
C THR A 310 -6.62 -8.50 12.83
N PHE A 311 -7.17 -7.42 13.36
CA PHE A 311 -7.54 -7.25 14.76
C PHE A 311 -8.99 -7.70 14.92
N ASP A 312 -9.20 -8.86 15.50
CA ASP A 312 -10.53 -9.37 15.85
C ASP A 312 -10.74 -9.11 17.34
N CYS A 313 -11.26 -7.92 17.66
CA CYS A 313 -11.41 -7.48 19.05
C CYS A 313 -12.48 -8.32 19.76
N ASP A 314 -13.52 -8.73 19.04
CA ASP A 314 -14.62 -9.53 19.60
C ASP A 314 -14.13 -10.91 20.02
N ASN A 315 -13.29 -11.55 19.21
CA ASN A 315 -12.70 -12.86 19.53
C ASN A 315 -11.35 -12.77 20.25
N LYS A 316 -10.87 -11.57 20.56
CA LYS A 316 -9.58 -11.31 21.23
C LYS A 316 -8.39 -11.93 20.48
N GLN A 317 -8.38 -11.79 19.16
CA GLN A 317 -7.36 -12.39 18.30
C GLN A 317 -6.64 -11.35 17.44
N LEU A 318 -5.33 -11.56 17.27
CA LEU A 318 -4.56 -10.95 16.20
C LEU A 318 -4.21 -12.03 15.19
N ARG A 319 -4.58 -11.82 13.93
CA ARG A 319 -4.17 -12.66 12.80
C ARG A 319 -3.18 -11.90 11.93
N ILE A 320 -2.10 -12.57 11.53
CA ILE A 320 -1.09 -12.03 10.61
C ILE A 320 -0.96 -12.98 9.43
N GLU A 321 -1.19 -12.49 8.22
CA GLU A 321 -1.24 -13.29 6.99
C GLU A 321 -0.29 -12.72 5.93
N ASN A 322 0.39 -13.61 5.20
CA ASN A 322 1.07 -13.30 3.95
C ASN A 322 0.55 -14.25 2.86
N LYS A 323 -0.23 -13.70 1.93
CA LYS A 323 -0.93 -14.47 0.89
C LYS A 323 0.03 -15.13 -0.10
N ARG A 324 1.14 -14.48 -0.45
CA ARG A 324 2.08 -15.00 -1.47
C ARG A 324 2.68 -16.34 -1.07
N ILE A 325 3.03 -16.49 0.21
CA ILE A 325 3.63 -17.73 0.73
C ILE A 325 2.62 -18.62 1.44
N ASN A 326 1.31 -18.33 1.34
CA ASN A 326 0.23 -19.02 2.03
C ASN A 326 0.53 -19.24 3.52
N TRP A 327 1.01 -18.19 4.19
CA TRP A 327 1.40 -18.26 5.59
C TRP A 327 0.45 -17.43 6.44
N CYS A 328 -0.02 -18.00 7.54
CA CYS A 328 -0.93 -17.36 8.47
C CYS A 328 -0.56 -17.73 9.90
N GLN A 329 -0.58 -16.75 10.80
CA GLN A 329 -0.39 -16.93 12.23
C GLN A 329 -1.51 -16.24 12.99
N VAL A 330 -2.08 -16.96 13.95
CA VAL A 330 -3.10 -16.42 14.86
C VAL A 330 -2.51 -16.36 16.27
N PHE A 331 -2.76 -15.26 16.96
CA PHE A 331 -2.42 -15.04 18.36
C PHE A 331 -3.71 -14.84 19.14
N ASN A 332 -3.92 -15.64 20.18
CA ASN A 332 -4.96 -15.39 21.18
C ASN A 332 -4.39 -14.38 22.19
N ILE A 333 -4.98 -13.20 22.27
CA ILE A 333 -4.49 -12.09 23.10
C ILE A 333 -5.07 -12.23 24.50
N ASP A 334 -4.17 -12.24 25.49
CA ASP A 334 -4.54 -12.16 26.89
C ASP A 334 -4.78 -10.68 27.25
N LEU A 335 -6.03 -10.34 27.56
CA LEU A 335 -6.43 -8.99 27.89
C LEU A 335 -5.88 -8.49 29.23
N HIS A 336 -5.40 -9.38 30.11
CA HIS A 336 -4.68 -8.94 31.31
C HIS A 336 -3.32 -8.34 30.96
N SER A 337 -2.65 -8.92 29.96
CA SER A 337 -1.35 -8.47 29.48
C SER A 337 -1.46 -7.35 28.42
N CYS A 338 -2.47 -7.40 27.55
CA CYS A 338 -2.71 -6.43 26.49
C CYS A 338 -4.19 -6.01 26.42
N PRO A 339 -4.61 -5.08 27.29
CA PRO A 339 -6.00 -4.60 27.31
C PRO A 339 -6.32 -3.70 26.10
N PHE A 340 -7.60 -3.58 25.77
CA PHE A 340 -8.08 -2.60 24.81
C PHE A 340 -7.85 -1.16 25.30
N PRO A 341 -7.81 -0.15 24.39
CA PRO A 341 -7.79 -0.29 22.93
C PRO A 341 -6.47 -0.84 22.40
N TRP A 342 -6.50 -1.56 21.30
CA TRP A 342 -5.30 -2.01 20.59
C TRP A 342 -4.88 -1.02 19.50
N LYS A 343 -3.58 -1.00 19.19
CA LYS A 343 -3.04 -0.34 18.00
C LYS A 343 -2.11 -1.29 17.27
N PHE A 344 -1.94 -1.09 15.96
CA PHE A 344 -0.86 -1.77 15.27
C PHE A 344 0.50 -1.16 15.65
N MET A 345 1.52 -2.00 15.65
CA MET A 345 2.91 -1.62 15.90
C MET A 345 3.80 -2.35 14.90
N THR A 346 4.74 -1.63 14.32
CA THR A 346 5.78 -2.20 13.46
C THR A 346 7.15 -1.70 13.90
N ILE A 347 8.16 -2.56 13.72
CA ILE A 347 9.56 -2.14 13.84
C ILE A 347 10.21 -2.38 12.50
N ILE A 348 10.88 -1.37 11.94
CA ILE A 348 11.55 -1.48 10.65
C ILE A 348 13.04 -1.17 10.79
N LYS A 349 13.87 -1.88 10.01
CA LYS A 349 15.32 -1.69 9.90
C LYS A 349 15.74 -1.96 8.45
N GLY A 350 16.33 -0.97 7.78
CA GLY A 350 16.81 -1.10 6.39
C GLY A 350 15.71 -1.46 5.39
N CYS A 351 14.44 -1.15 5.69
CA CYS A 351 13.27 -1.44 4.85
C CYS A 351 12.38 -0.18 4.69
N GLN A 352 11.66 -0.11 3.57
CA GLN A 352 10.52 0.79 3.34
C GLN A 352 9.24 -0.03 3.48
N LEU A 353 8.29 0.51 4.23
CA LEU A 353 7.00 -0.10 4.49
C LEU A 353 5.89 0.87 4.10
N ARG A 354 4.87 0.38 3.38
CA ARG A 354 3.68 1.13 3.01
C ARG A 354 2.45 0.49 3.62
N ILE A 355 1.51 1.30 4.14
CA ILE A 355 0.15 0.83 4.43
C ILE A 355 -0.64 0.84 3.14
N LYS A 356 -1.23 -0.31 2.79
CA LYS A 356 -2.19 -0.46 1.71
C LYS A 356 -3.59 -0.35 2.30
N ASN A 357 -4.36 0.57 1.76
CA ASN A 357 -5.79 0.63 2.04
C ASN A 357 -6.45 -0.51 1.27
N LEU A 358 -6.78 -1.61 1.95
CA LEU A 358 -7.76 -2.55 1.44
C LEU A 358 -9.13 -1.93 1.71
N LEU A 359 -9.78 -1.44 0.66
CA LEU A 359 -11.23 -1.29 0.67
C LEU A 359 -11.76 -2.74 0.74
N LEU A 360 -12.28 -3.12 1.90
CA LEU A 360 -12.97 -4.40 2.13
C LEU A 360 -14.41 -4.29 1.67
#